data_AF-A0AAU8Y1J5-F1
#
_entry.id   AF-A0AAU8Y1J5-F1
#
_cell.length_a   1.000
_cell.length_b   1.000
_cell.length_c   1.000
_cell.angle_alpha   90.00
_cell.angle_beta   90.00
_cell.angle_gamma   90.00
#
_symmetry.space_group_name_H-M   'P 1'
#
loop_
_entity.id
_entity.type
_entity.pdbx_description
1 polymer ?
#
loop_
_entity_poly.entity_id
_entity_poly.type
_entity_poly.pdbx_seq_one_letter_code
_entity_poly.pdbx_strand_id
1 'polypeptide(L)'
;MIWLTIVLMGLVVFFNRYCFLAPGLPLRLSPRVKTLLSFSVPAVLTAICGPIVAFSGDQLRAAPDNPYLWGAVFAVILAFFLRNMLAVVLLSLLIFIALRGIF
;
A
#
# COMPACT_ATOMS: atom_id res chain seq x y z
N MET A 1 29.54 9.89 -2.44
CA MET A 1 28.82 8.59 -2.46
C MET A 1 27.32 8.77 -2.57
N ILE A 2 26.64 9.41 -1.60
CA ILE A 2 25.18 9.66 -1.63
C ILE A 2 24.68 10.39 -2.89
N TRP A 3 25.40 11.43 -3.34
CA TRP A 3 25.02 12.22 -4.51
C TRP A 3 25.03 11.41 -5.81
N LEU A 4 26.00 10.52 -5.95
CA LEU A 4 26.11 9.65 -7.12
C LEU A 4 24.96 8.63 -7.13
N THR A 5 24.64 8.03 -5.97
CA THR A 5 23.49 7.10 -5.87
C THR A 5 22.15 7.78 -6.15
N ILE A 6 21.93 9.01 -5.69
CA ILE A 6 20.70 9.77 -5.98
C ILE A 6 20.56 10.02 -7.48
N VAL A 7 21.62 10.49 -8.14
CA VAL A 7 21.60 10.74 -9.59
C VAL A 7 21.37 9.45 -10.36
N LEU A 8 22.02 8.36 -9.95
CA LEU A 8 21.92 7.07 -10.63
C LEU A 8 20.54 6.45 -10.46
N MET A 9 19.94 6.50 -9.26
CA MET A 9 18.55 6.06 -9.04
C MET A 9 17.55 6.97 -9.75
N GLY A 10 17.79 8.28 -9.78
CA GLY A 10 17.00 9.22 -10.56
C GLY A 10 16.97 8.84 -12.04
N LEU A 11 18.13 8.53 -12.63
CA LEU A 11 18.22 8.05 -14.02
C LEU A 11 17.47 6.74 -14.22
N VAL A 12 17.63 5.76 -13.33
CA VAL A 12 16.94 4.47 -13.43
C VAL A 12 15.42 4.64 -13.41
N VAL A 13 14.88 5.42 -12.46
CA VAL A 13 13.44 5.70 -12.37
C VAL A 13 12.96 6.48 -13.58
N PHE A 14 13.72 7.48 -14.01
CA PHE A 14 13.42 8.28 -15.19
C PHE A 14 13.32 7.41 -16.44
N PHE A 15 14.32 6.58 -16.73
CA PHE A 15 14.30 5.68 -17.88
C PHE A 15 13.17 4.66 -17.80
N ASN A 16 12.96 4.02 -16.64
CA ASN A 16 11.88 3.05 -16.45
C ASN A 16 10.51 3.68 -16.77
N ARG A 17 10.25 4.89 -16.26
CA ARG A 17 8.98 5.58 -16.45
C ARG A 17 8.86 6.18 -17.86
N TYR A 18 9.95 6.71 -18.41
CA TYR A 18 9.98 7.27 -19.77
C TYR A 18 9.73 6.20 -20.83
N CYS A 19 10.30 5.00 -20.70
CA CYS A 19 10.01 3.88 -21.59
C CYS A 19 8.53 3.48 -21.60
N PHE A 20 7.83 3.61 -20.46
CA PHE A 20 6.39 3.32 -20.36
C PHE A 20 5.48 4.49 -20.78
N LEU A 21 5.92 5.76 -20.59
CA LEU A 21 5.14 6.97 -20.90
C LEU A 21 5.42 7.55 -22.29
N ALA A 22 6.49 7.13 -22.96
CA ALA A 22 6.86 7.65 -24.27
C ALA A 22 5.75 7.36 -25.30
N PRO A 23 5.06 8.38 -25.83
CA PRO A 23 3.89 8.22 -26.70
C PRO A 23 4.22 7.62 -28.08
N GLY A 24 5.51 7.44 -28.39
CA GLY A 24 6.01 6.97 -29.69
C GLY A 24 6.48 5.51 -29.75
N LEU A 25 6.53 4.77 -28.62
CA LEU A 25 6.79 3.32 -28.70
C LEU A 25 5.48 2.61 -29.05
N PRO A 26 5.40 1.84 -30.16
CA PRO A 26 4.24 1.00 -30.49
C PRO A 26 4.20 -0.23 -29.58
N LEU A 27 4.32 -0.04 -28.26
CA LEU A 27 4.10 -1.04 -27.24
C LEU A 27 2.59 -1.33 -27.20
N ARG A 28 2.14 -2.14 -28.15
CA ARG A 28 0.83 -2.79 -28.12
C ARG A 28 0.86 -3.83 -27.02
N LEU A 29 0.76 -3.39 -25.76
CA LEU A 29 0.49 -4.28 -24.64
C LEU A 29 -0.79 -5.03 -24.96
N SER A 30 -0.72 -6.37 -24.98
CA SER A 30 -1.92 -7.17 -25.18
C SER A 30 -2.95 -6.82 -24.10
N PRO A 31 -4.27 -6.88 -24.39
CA PRO A 31 -5.30 -6.56 -23.41
C PRO A 31 -5.12 -7.29 -22.08
N ARG A 32 -4.62 -8.54 -22.12
CA ARG A 32 -4.29 -9.35 -20.94
C ARG A 32 -3.20 -8.72 -20.06
N VAL A 33 -2.12 -8.23 -20.67
CA VAL A 33 -1.01 -7.60 -19.93
C VAL A 33 -1.46 -6.28 -19.31
N LYS A 34 -2.29 -5.49 -20.02
CA LYS A 34 -2.86 -4.25 -19.47
C LYS A 34 -3.75 -4.53 -18.25
N THR A 35 -4.59 -5.56 -18.33
CA THR A 35 -5.43 -6.01 -17.21
C THR A 35 -4.57 -6.47 -16.03
N LEU A 36 -3.53 -7.28 -16.25
CA LEU A 36 -2.61 -7.69 -15.18
C LEU A 36 -1.89 -6.49 -14.52
N LEU A 37 -1.43 -5.53 -15.32
CA LEU A 37 -0.80 -4.31 -14.80
C LEU A 37 -1.78 -3.46 -13.98
N SER A 38 -3.07 -3.44 -14.33
CA SER A 38 -4.08 -2.71 -13.55
C SER A 38 -4.29 -3.30 -12.14
N PHE A 39 -4.05 -4.60 -11.97
CA PHE A 39 -4.08 -5.27 -10.66
C PHE A 39 -2.80 -5.09 -9.85
N SER A 40 -1.74 -4.51 -10.43
CA SER A 40 -0.47 -4.29 -9.74
C SER A 40 -0.63 -3.34 -8.54
N VAL A 41 -1.39 -2.26 -8.68
CA VAL A 41 -1.56 -1.28 -7.61
C VAL A 41 -2.25 -1.90 -6.38
N PRO A 42 -3.42 -2.57 -6.50
CA PRO A 42 -4.04 -3.28 -5.37
C PRO A 42 -3.14 -4.38 -4.77
N ALA A 43 -2.41 -5.12 -5.61
CA ALA A 43 -1.53 -6.20 -5.15
C ALA A 43 -0.36 -5.66 -4.33
N VAL A 44 0.30 -4.59 -4.81
CA VAL A 44 1.41 -3.94 -4.11
C VAL A 44 0.93 -3.33 -2.78
N LEU A 45 -0.22 -2.65 -2.77
CA LEU A 45 -0.79 -2.10 -1.53
C LEU A 45 -1.09 -3.21 -0.51
N THR A 46 -1.65 -4.33 -0.96
CA THR A 46 -1.91 -5.50 -0.08
C THR A 46 -0.61 -6.09 0.45
N ALA A 47 0.42 -6.21 -0.40
CA ALA A 47 1.73 -6.74 -0.02
C ALA A 47 2.47 -5.82 0.97
N ILE A 48 2.21 -4.51 0.95
CA ILE A 48 2.72 -3.54 1.93
C ILE A 48 1.93 -3.65 3.24
N CYS A 49 0.60 -3.63 3.18
CA CYS A 49 -0.27 -3.61 4.36
C CYS A 49 -0.22 -4.93 5.15
N GLY A 50 -0.17 -6.08 4.48
CA GLY A 50 -0.15 -7.41 5.11
C GLY A 50 0.90 -7.56 6.21
N PRO A 51 2.21 -7.38 5.93
CA PRO A 51 3.25 -7.51 6.93
C PRO A 51 3.19 -6.43 8.02
N ILE A 52 2.75 -5.21 7.70
CA ILE A 52 2.60 -4.12 8.69
C ILE A 52 1.60 -4.51 9.80
N VAL A 53 0.53 -5.22 9.43
CA VAL A 53 -0.49 -5.68 10.38
C VAL A 53 -0.01 -6.91 11.16
N ALA A 54 0.67 -7.85 10.49
CA ALA A 54 1.04 -9.14 11.07
C ALA A 54 2.35 -9.12 11.90
N PHE A 55 3.33 -8.30 11.53
CA PHE A 55 4.68 -8.33 12.14
C PHE A 55 5.00 -7.04 12.91
N SER A 56 5.68 -7.19 14.04
CA SER A 56 6.43 -6.13 14.72
C SER A 56 7.91 -6.42 14.59
N GLY A 57 8.55 -5.86 13.57
CA GLY A 57 9.95 -6.19 13.28
C GLY A 57 10.09 -7.67 12.92
N ASP A 58 10.80 -8.43 13.75
CA ASP A 58 11.14 -9.84 13.50
C ASP A 58 10.21 -10.85 14.22
N GLN A 59 9.26 -10.37 15.01
CA GLN A 59 8.31 -11.23 15.73
C GLN A 59 6.90 -11.09 15.16
N LEU A 60 6.22 -12.23 14.98
CA LEU A 60 4.77 -12.25 14.76
C LEU A 60 4.10 -11.64 15.99
N ARG A 61 3.27 -10.62 15.77
CA ARG A 61 2.48 -10.02 16.84
C ARG A 61 1.45 -11.03 17.33
N ALA A 62 1.41 -11.28 18.64
CA ALA A 62 0.41 -12.16 19.23
C ALA A 62 -1.01 -11.66 18.89
N ALA A 63 -1.83 -12.54 18.34
CA ALA A 63 -3.13 -12.22 17.74
C ALA A 63 -4.21 -11.66 18.70
N PRO A 64 -4.19 -11.91 20.04
CA PRO A 64 -5.19 -11.31 20.92
C PRO A 64 -4.99 -9.81 21.19
N ASP A 65 -3.73 -9.38 21.42
CA ASP A 65 -3.41 -8.04 21.94
C ASP A 65 -2.80 -7.10 20.90
N ASN A 66 -3.00 -7.37 19.60
CA ASN A 66 -2.42 -6.54 18.55
C ASN A 66 -3.39 -5.41 18.11
N PRO A 67 -3.14 -4.14 18.48
CA PRO A 67 -4.01 -3.02 18.09
C PRO A 67 -4.03 -2.77 16.58
N TYR A 68 -2.98 -3.18 15.84
CA TYR A 68 -2.96 -3.05 14.37
C TYR A 68 -3.91 -4.03 13.68
N LEU A 69 -4.08 -5.24 14.25
CA LEU A 69 -4.95 -6.26 13.66
C LEU A 69 -6.43 -5.87 13.85
N TRP A 70 -6.78 -5.44 15.06
CA TRP A 70 -8.12 -4.89 15.33
C TRP A 70 -8.38 -3.63 14.53
N GLY A 71 -7.42 -2.70 14.45
CA GLY A 71 -7.54 -1.50 13.61
C GLY A 71 -7.80 -1.81 12.14
N ALA A 72 -7.11 -2.80 11.57
CA ALA A 72 -7.31 -3.23 10.18
C ALA A 72 -8.71 -3.85 9.97
N VAL A 73 -9.16 -4.71 10.88
CA VAL A 73 -10.51 -5.32 10.82
C VAL A 73 -11.59 -4.24 10.89
N PHE A 74 -11.49 -3.31 11.84
CA PHE A 74 -12.43 -2.19 11.94
C PHE A 74 -12.41 -1.31 10.69
N ALA A 75 -11.23 -1.01 10.13
CA ALA A 75 -11.12 -0.24 8.90
C ALA A 75 -11.83 -0.92 7.71
N VAL A 76 -11.72 -2.24 7.57
CA VAL A 76 -12.41 -3.01 6.52
C VAL A 76 -13.93 -2.98 6.72
N ILE A 77 -14.40 -3.16 7.96
CA ILE A 77 -15.83 -3.11 8.29
C ILE A 77 -16.39 -1.70 7.98
N LEU A 78 -15.70 -0.65 8.42
CA LEU A 78 -16.08 0.74 8.16
C LEU A 78 -16.07 1.04 6.66
N ALA A 79 -15.06 0.60 5.92
CA ALA A 79 -14.96 0.79 4.47
C ALA A 79 -16.12 0.13 3.70
N PHE A 80 -16.62 -1.01 4.20
CA PHE A 80 -17.76 -1.69 3.59
C PHE A 80 -19.09 -0.96 3.86
N PHE A 81 -19.24 -0.35 5.05
CA PHE A 81 -20.50 0.26 5.46
C PHE A 81 -20.61 1.75 5.08
N LEU A 82 -19.50 2.48 5.06
CA LEU A 82 -19.48 3.92 4.79
C LEU A 82 -19.10 4.19 3.33
N ARG A 83 -19.98 4.89 2.63
CA ARG A 83 -19.75 5.36 1.26
C ARG A 83 -18.76 6.55 1.17
N ASN A 84 -18.41 7.16 2.31
CA ASN A 84 -17.50 8.30 2.39
C ASN A 84 -16.10 7.88 2.85
N MET A 85 -15.14 7.88 1.92
CA MET A 85 -13.75 7.45 2.16
C MET A 85 -13.06 8.29 3.25
N LEU A 86 -13.31 9.60 3.31
CA LEU A 86 -12.73 10.47 4.35
C LEU A 86 -13.21 10.08 5.75
N ALA A 87 -14.51 9.79 5.88
CA ALA A 87 -15.07 9.37 7.16
C ALA A 87 -14.50 8.03 7.61
N VAL A 88 -14.34 7.07 6.70
CA VAL A 88 -13.69 5.76 6.97
C VAL A 88 -12.29 5.95 7.52
N VAL A 89 -11.48 6.79 6.87
CA VAL A 89 -10.09 7.04 7.29
C VAL A 89 -10.04 7.70 8.66
N LEU A 90 -10.87 8.73 8.91
CA LEU A 90 -10.90 9.42 10.21
C LEU A 90 -11.39 8.51 11.35
N LEU A 91 -12.45 7.74 11.12
CA LEU A 91 -13.01 6.82 12.12
C LEU A 91 -12.04 5.67 12.44
N SER A 92 -11.45 5.06 11.40
CA SER A 92 -10.47 3.99 11.61
C SER A 92 -9.21 4.49 12.32
N LEU A 93 -8.78 5.73 12.03
CA LEU A 93 -7.67 6.37 12.75
C LEU A 93 -8.02 6.61 14.23
N LEU A 94 -9.21 7.14 14.53
CA LEU A 94 -9.66 7.37 15.90
C LEU A 94 -9.73 6.05 16.70
N ILE A 95 -10.29 5.00 16.10
CA ILE A 95 -10.37 3.67 16.71
C ILE A 95 -8.98 3.10 16.96
N PHE A 96 -8.07 3.23 15.99
CA PHE A 96 -6.70 2.76 16.15
C PHE A 96 -5.95 3.49 17.27
N ILE A 97 -6.11 4.82 17.38
CA ILE A 97 -5.51 5.61 18.47
C ILE A 97 -6.09 5.18 19.82
N ALA A 98 -7.40 4.98 19.91
CA ALA A 98 -8.04 4.53 21.14
C ALA A 98 -7.55 3.13 21.55
N LEU A 99 -7.47 2.18 20.62
CA LEU A 99 -6.95 0.84 20.86
C LEU A 99 -5.49 0.87 21.31
N ARG A 100 -4.64 1.66 20.66
CA ARG A 100 -3.23 1.83 21.04
C ARG A 100 -3.03 2.55 22.39
N GLY A 101 -4.03 3.28 22.88
CA GLY A 101 -3.98 3.88 24.21
C GLY A 101 -4.37 2.92 25.33
N ILE A 102 -5.06 1.83 25.00
CA ILE A 102 -5.55 0.82 25.96
C ILE A 102 -4.59 -0.37 26.09
N PHE A 103 -3.88 -0.71 25.01
CA PHE A 103 -2.86 -1.76 24.91
C PHE A 103 -1.45 -1.18 24.84
#